data_AF-A0A6B3G3K6-F1
#
_entry.id   AF-A0A6B3G3K6-F1
#
_cell.length_a   1.000
_cell.length_b   1.000
_cell.length_c   1.000
_cell.angle_alpha   90.00
_cell.angle_beta   90.00
_cell.angle_gamma   90.00
#
_symmetry.space_group_name_H-M   'P 1'
#
loop_
_entity.id
_entity.type
_entity.pdbx_description
1 polymer ?
#
loop_
_entity_poly.entity_id
_entity_poly.type
_entity_poly.pdbx_seq_one_letter_code
_entity_poly.pdbx_strand_id
1 'polypeptide(L)'
;AGLTRNDYAMGLQLKLIEYLEKHWEEPDEGIWEVRGPRRHFVHSKVMAWVAVDRTIKLVESGDVEGPLERWYELRDDIHRDVCERGYDKERNTFTQSYGSKELDASLLLIPQMGFLPPDDKRVIGT
;
A
#
# COMPACT_ATOMS: atom_id res chain seq x y z
N ALA A 1 15.45 23.03 13.98
CA ALA A 1 14.00 22.93 14.17
C ALA A 1 13.35 22.85 12.80
N GLY A 2 12.39 21.94 12.61
CA GLY A 2 11.68 21.77 11.34
C GLY A 2 10.64 22.86 11.09
N LEU A 3 10.02 22.84 9.91
CA LEU A 3 8.92 23.72 9.55
C LEU A 3 7.69 23.47 10.44
N THR A 4 6.96 24.53 10.78
CA THR A 4 5.71 24.44 11.52
C THR A 4 4.65 23.71 10.68
N ARG A 5 3.80 22.95 11.36
CA ARG A 5 2.76 22.15 10.74
C ARG A 5 1.73 23.05 10.04
N ASN A 6 1.26 22.60 8.87
CA ASN A 6 0.34 23.35 8.01
C ASN A 6 -1.00 22.63 7.91
N ASP A 7 -2.05 23.25 8.44
CA ASP A 7 -3.42 22.71 8.50
C ASP A 7 -3.99 22.38 7.10
N TYR A 8 -3.58 23.10 6.06
CA TYR A 8 -4.00 22.80 4.68
C TYR A 8 -3.44 21.47 4.17
N ALA A 9 -2.19 21.16 4.52
CA ALA A 9 -1.58 19.88 4.14
C ALA A 9 -2.29 18.70 4.82
N MET A 10 -2.71 18.88 6.08
CA MET A 10 -3.48 17.88 6.81
C MET A 10 -4.86 17.64 6.19
N GLY A 11 -5.59 18.72 5.86
CA GLY A 11 -6.88 18.61 5.20
C GLY A 11 -6.78 17.90 3.85
N LEU A 12 -5.73 18.18 3.07
CA LEU A 12 -5.45 17.47 1.82
C LEU A 12 -5.18 15.99 2.05
N GLN A 13 -4.35 15.64 3.03
CA GLN A 13 -4.02 14.24 3.33
C GLN A 13 -5.28 13.43 3.69
N LEU A 14 -6.16 13.96 4.53
CA LEU A 14 -7.43 13.31 4.87
C LEU A 14 -8.29 13.07 3.63
N LYS A 15 -8.37 14.05 2.72
CA LYS A 15 -9.11 13.91 1.47
C LYS A 15 -8.52 12.85 0.54
N LEU A 16 -7.20 12.72 0.49
CA LEU A 16 -6.54 11.68 -0.29
C LEU A 16 -6.83 10.28 0.28
N ILE A 17 -6.88 10.13 1.60
CA ILE A 17 -7.20 8.85 2.24
C ILE A 17 -8.68 8.48 2.07
N GLU A 18 -9.59 9.45 2.19
CA GLU A 18 -11.01 9.24 1.86
C GLU A 18 -11.22 8.82 0.40
N TYR A 19 -10.42 9.35 -0.52
CA TYR A 19 -10.43 8.92 -1.92
C TYR A 19 -9.89 7.49 -2.04
N LEU A 20 -8.73 7.22 -1.44
CA LEU A 20 -8.09 5.91 -1.50
C LEU A 20 -8.98 4.79 -0.94
N GLU A 21 -9.64 5.02 0.19
CA GLU A 21 -10.60 4.08 0.81
C GLU A 21 -11.67 3.59 -0.19
N LYS A 22 -12.09 4.45 -1.13
CA LYS A 22 -13.13 4.13 -2.11
C LYS A 22 -12.60 3.54 -3.42
N HIS A 23 -11.33 3.74 -3.74
CA HIS A 23 -10.78 3.44 -5.07
C HIS A 23 -9.57 2.50 -5.04
N TRP A 24 -9.06 2.12 -3.86
CA TRP A 24 -7.87 1.27 -3.77
C TRP A 24 -8.06 -0.08 -4.45
N GLU A 25 -9.30 -0.56 -4.61
CA GLU A 25 -9.61 -1.81 -5.31
C GLU A 25 -9.52 -1.69 -6.83
N GLU A 26 -9.55 -0.49 -7.40
CA GLU A 26 -9.48 -0.28 -8.85
C GLU A 26 -8.13 -0.71 -9.43
N PRO A 27 -8.09 -1.15 -10.70
CA PRO A 27 -6.82 -1.36 -11.40
C PRO A 27 -6.19 -0.01 -11.79
N ASP A 28 -4.88 0.06 -12.00
CA ASP A 28 -4.16 1.29 -12.41
C ASP A 28 -3.06 0.96 -13.44
N GLU A 29 -2.21 1.93 -13.76
CA GLU A 29 -1.12 1.82 -14.74
C GLU A 29 0.25 1.48 -14.09
N GLY A 30 0.30 1.30 -12.77
CA GLY A 30 1.52 1.06 -12.01
C GLY A 30 2.46 2.26 -11.93
N ILE A 31 3.52 2.15 -11.12
CA ILE A 31 4.55 3.21 -11.01
C ILE A 31 5.35 3.41 -12.30
N TRP A 32 5.37 2.38 -13.15
CA TRP A 32 6.07 2.40 -14.44
C TRP A 32 5.22 2.94 -15.59
N GLU A 33 3.97 3.34 -15.32
CA GLU A 33 3.00 3.80 -16.34
C GLU A 33 2.96 2.85 -17.54
N VAL A 34 2.78 1.55 -17.25
CA VAL A 34 2.91 0.48 -18.24
C VAL A 34 1.92 0.70 -19.36
N ARG A 35 2.39 0.69 -20.61
CA ARG A 35 1.51 0.78 -21.78
C ARG A 35 0.72 -0.52 -21.90
N GLY A 36 -0.57 -0.49 -21.60
CA GLY A 36 -1.42 -1.66 -21.67
C GLY A 36 -2.79 -1.45 -21.00
N PRO A 37 -3.53 -2.53 -20.73
CA PRO A 37 -4.71 -2.43 -19.90
C PRO A 37 -4.32 -2.15 -18.45
N ARG A 38 -5.15 -1.37 -17.74
CA ARG A 38 -5.06 -1.20 -16.28
C ARG A 38 -5.05 -2.56 -15.58
N ARG A 39 -4.23 -2.72 -14.55
CA ARG A 39 -4.11 -3.95 -13.75
C ARG A 39 -4.05 -3.65 -12.27
N HIS A 40 -4.27 -4.66 -11.43
CA HIS A 40 -3.97 -4.56 -10.00
C HIS A 40 -2.48 -4.82 -9.78
N PHE A 41 -1.67 -3.77 -9.97
CA PHE A 41 -0.23 -3.84 -9.71
C PHE A 41 0.04 -3.99 -8.21
N VAL A 42 0.85 -4.97 -7.83
CA VAL A 42 1.11 -5.29 -6.42
C VAL A 42 1.75 -4.11 -5.70
N HIS A 43 2.70 -3.42 -6.34
CA HIS A 43 3.31 -2.21 -5.80
C HIS A 43 2.26 -1.12 -5.51
N SER A 44 1.31 -0.87 -6.42
CA SER A 44 0.26 0.14 -6.21
C SER A 44 -0.61 -0.20 -4.99
N LYS A 45 -0.99 -1.46 -4.83
CA LYS A 45 -1.78 -1.92 -3.66
C LYS A 45 -0.97 -1.86 -2.36
N VAL A 46 0.32 -2.18 -2.40
CA VAL A 46 1.24 -1.99 -1.25
C VAL A 46 1.33 -0.51 -0.89
N MET A 47 1.43 0.40 -1.86
CA MET A 47 1.47 1.84 -1.57
C MET A 47 0.13 2.37 -1.03
N ALA A 48 -1.00 1.78 -1.43
CA ALA A 48 -2.29 2.05 -0.80
C ALA A 48 -2.26 1.65 0.69
N TRP A 49 -1.76 0.46 1.00
CA TRP A 49 -1.57 0.02 2.39
C TRP A 49 -0.68 0.98 3.18
N VAL A 50 0.45 1.41 2.60
CA VAL A 50 1.38 2.35 3.25
C VAL A 50 0.69 3.68 3.56
N ALA A 51 -0.10 4.22 2.62
CA ALA A 51 -0.82 5.47 2.85
C ALA A 51 -1.77 5.38 4.04
N VAL A 52 -2.49 4.26 4.18
CA VAL A 52 -3.38 4.01 5.32
C VAL A 52 -2.58 3.82 6.61
N ASP A 53 -1.53 3.00 6.61
CA ASP A 53 -0.67 2.77 7.78
C ASP A 53 -0.03 4.07 8.33
N ARG A 54 0.46 4.94 7.44
CA ARG A 54 1.04 6.22 7.85
C ARG A 54 -0.01 7.21 8.33
N THR A 55 -1.24 7.11 7.84
CA THR A 55 -2.35 7.94 8.32
C THR A 55 -2.81 7.50 9.70
N ILE A 56 -2.92 6.20 9.97
CA ILE A 56 -3.15 5.64 11.31
C ILE A 56 -2.12 6.20 12.30
N LYS A 57 -0.82 6.12 11.97
CA LYS A 57 0.25 6.61 12.85
C LYS A 57 0.16 8.10 13.14
N LEU A 58 -0.35 8.90 12.20
CA LEU A 58 -0.60 10.33 12.40
C LEU A 58 -1.83 10.60 13.27
N VAL A 59 -2.85 9.74 13.23
CA VAL A 59 -3.96 9.87 14.18
C VAL A 59 -3.51 9.48 15.58
N GLU A 60 -2.76 8.39 15.71
CA GLU A 60 -2.26 7.91 17.00
C GLU A 60 -1.29 8.86 17.69
N SER A 61 -0.49 9.61 16.93
CA SER A 61 0.39 10.64 17.52
C SER A 61 -0.38 11.86 18.07
N GLY A 62 -1.72 11.90 17.92
CA GLY A 62 -2.55 13.05 18.28
C GLY A 62 -2.42 14.20 17.29
N ASP A 63 -1.81 13.93 16.15
CA ASP A 63 -1.50 14.92 15.14
C ASP A 63 -2.75 15.24 14.28
N VAL A 64 -3.68 14.29 14.11
CA VAL A 64 -4.91 14.48 13.32
C VAL A 64 -6.05 13.69 13.98
N GLU A 65 -7.30 14.13 13.82
CA GLU A 65 -8.47 13.31 14.17
C GLU A 65 -8.97 12.54 12.94
N GLY A 66 -9.37 11.27 13.12
CA GLY A 66 -9.88 10.43 12.05
C GLY A 66 -10.52 9.14 12.55
N PRO A 67 -11.27 8.42 11.69
CA PRO A 67 -11.95 7.17 12.06
C PRO A 67 -10.94 6.00 12.12
N LEU A 68 -10.19 5.93 13.22
CA LEU A 68 -9.05 5.03 13.40
C LEU A 68 -9.39 3.55 13.15
N GLU A 69 -10.47 3.06 13.75
CA GLU A 69 -10.95 1.67 13.65
C GLU A 69 -11.27 1.29 12.20
N ARG A 70 -11.91 2.20 11.46
CA ARG A 70 -12.21 1.99 10.04
C ARG A 70 -10.94 1.89 9.20
N TRP A 71 -9.92 2.69 9.52
CA TRP A 71 -8.64 2.62 8.81
C TRP A 71 -7.82 1.40 9.20
N TYR A 72 -7.95 0.90 10.43
CA TYR A 72 -7.38 -0.38 10.81
C TYR A 72 -7.94 -1.53 9.98
N GLU A 73 -9.27 -1.61 9.87
CA GLU A 73 -9.95 -2.60 9.02
C GLU A 73 -9.49 -2.49 7.57
N LEU A 74 -9.48 -1.28 7.01
CA LEU A 74 -9.02 -1.03 5.64
C LEU A 74 -7.57 -1.47 5.42
N ARG A 75 -6.66 -1.16 6.36
CA ARG A 75 -5.25 -1.56 6.27
C ARG A 75 -5.12 -3.08 6.25
N ASP A 76 -5.85 -3.77 7.12
CA ASP A 76 -5.78 -5.22 7.25
C ASP A 76 -6.40 -5.92 6.02
N ASP A 77 -7.45 -5.32 5.44
CA ASP A 77 -8.07 -5.78 4.20
C ASP A 77 -7.14 -5.66 3.00
N ILE A 78 -6.48 -4.51 2.81
CA ILE A 78 -5.49 -4.33 1.73
C ILE A 78 -4.33 -5.31 1.91
N HIS A 79 -3.82 -5.47 3.14
CA HIS A 79 -2.73 -6.41 3.42
C HIS A 79 -3.09 -7.84 3.04
N ARG A 80 -4.28 -8.29 3.44
CA ARG A 80 -4.79 -9.62 3.14
C ARG A 80 -4.96 -9.81 1.62
N ASP A 81 -5.60 -8.87 0.93
CA ASP A 81 -5.82 -8.91 -0.52
C ASP A 81 -4.51 -9.04 -1.30
N VAL A 82 -3.50 -8.23 -0.95
CA VAL A 82 -2.16 -8.30 -1.57
C VAL A 82 -1.47 -9.64 -1.30
N CYS A 83 -1.50 -10.13 -0.06
CA CYS A 83 -0.88 -11.38 0.31
C CYS A 83 -1.54 -12.60 -0.35
N GLU A 84 -2.85 -12.53 -0.61
CA GLU A 84 -3.61 -13.62 -1.22
C GLU A 84 -3.51 -13.62 -2.75
N ARG A 85 -3.52 -12.44 -3.38
CA ARG A 85 -3.67 -12.31 -4.84
C ARG A 85 -2.42 -11.85 -5.57
N GLY A 86 -1.49 -11.20 -4.86
CA GLY A 86 -0.24 -10.69 -5.39
C GLY A 86 0.96 -11.63 -5.23
N TYR A 87 0.79 -12.73 -4.51
CA TYR A 87 1.87 -13.66 -4.17
C TYR A 87 1.69 -15.02 -4.86
N ASP A 88 2.72 -15.45 -5.58
CA ASP A 88 2.82 -16.77 -6.20
C ASP A 88 3.47 -17.74 -5.20
N LYS A 89 2.62 -18.57 -4.56
CA LYS A 89 3.05 -19.56 -3.56
C LYS A 89 3.90 -20.68 -4.15
N GLU A 90 3.72 -21.02 -5.43
CA GLU A 90 4.48 -22.09 -6.08
C GLU A 90 5.92 -21.63 -6.35
N ARG A 91 6.07 -20.37 -6.77
CA ARG A 91 7.38 -19.77 -7.09
C ARG A 91 8.01 -19.01 -5.92
N ASN A 92 7.31 -18.91 -4.80
CA ASN A 92 7.73 -18.21 -3.59
C ASN A 92 8.10 -16.73 -3.84
N THR A 93 7.31 -16.00 -4.64
CA THR A 93 7.61 -14.59 -4.98
C THR A 93 6.34 -13.77 -5.12
N PHE A 94 6.39 -12.48 -4.80
CA PHE A 94 5.38 -11.55 -5.29
C PHE A 94 5.54 -11.35 -6.79
N THR A 95 4.43 -11.10 -7.49
CA THR A 95 4.42 -10.86 -8.94
C THR A 95 3.99 -9.43 -9.25
N GLN A 96 4.28 -8.96 -10.46
CA GLN A 96 4.06 -7.56 -10.86
C GLN A 96 2.61 -7.10 -10.65
N SER A 97 1.65 -7.95 -10.99
CA SER A 97 0.22 -7.66 -10.87
C SER A 97 -0.54 -8.94 -10.58
N TYR A 98 -1.74 -8.83 -10.00
CA TYR A 98 -2.55 -10.00 -9.66
C TYR A 98 -2.78 -10.93 -10.86
N GLY A 99 -2.57 -12.24 -10.64
CA GLY A 99 -2.68 -13.28 -11.66
C GLY A 99 -1.55 -13.30 -12.71
N SER A 100 -0.58 -12.39 -12.64
CA SER A 100 0.59 -12.39 -13.53
C SER A 100 1.68 -13.34 -13.01
N LYS A 101 2.53 -13.83 -13.92
CA LYS A 101 3.80 -14.51 -13.60
C LYS A 101 5.02 -13.60 -13.71
N GLU A 102 4.85 -12.38 -14.21
CA GLU A 102 5.93 -11.40 -14.35
C GLU A 102 6.43 -10.91 -12.99
N LEU A 103 7.72 -10.65 -12.88
CA LEU A 103 8.37 -10.10 -11.67
C LEU A 103 8.47 -8.57 -11.77
N ASP A 104 8.62 -7.89 -10.63
CA ASP A 104 8.80 -6.45 -10.59
C ASP A 104 9.77 -6.04 -9.48
N ALA A 105 10.82 -5.29 -9.84
CA ALA A 105 11.85 -4.86 -8.89
C ALA A 105 11.33 -3.86 -7.84
N SER A 106 10.22 -3.17 -8.11
CA SER A 106 9.59 -2.27 -7.15
C SER A 106 9.12 -3.00 -5.87
N LEU A 107 8.94 -4.32 -5.93
CA LEU A 107 8.48 -5.14 -4.81
C LEU A 107 9.57 -5.37 -3.75
N LEU A 108 10.84 -5.08 -4.05
CA LEU A 108 11.92 -5.04 -3.07
C LEU A 108 11.73 -3.92 -2.01
N LEU A 109 10.81 -2.99 -2.25
CA LEU A 109 10.43 -1.94 -1.29
C LEU A 109 9.48 -2.45 -0.20
N ILE A 110 8.86 -3.63 -0.34
CA ILE A 110 7.95 -4.23 0.65
C ILE A 110 8.52 -4.18 2.09
N PRO A 111 9.74 -4.69 2.35
CA PRO A 111 10.31 -4.63 3.69
C PRO A 111 10.69 -3.21 4.13
N GLN A 112 11.13 -2.37 3.19
CA GLN A 112 11.53 -0.99 3.51
C GLN A 112 10.34 -0.13 3.94
N MET A 113 9.17 -0.37 3.36
CA MET A 113 7.94 0.36 3.67
C MET A 113 7.24 -0.17 4.92
N GLY A 114 7.63 -1.35 5.41
CA GLY A 114 7.05 -2.03 6.57
C GLY A 114 5.82 -2.85 6.26
N PHE A 115 5.55 -3.16 4.98
CA PHE A 115 4.40 -3.96 4.57
C PHE A 115 4.53 -5.41 5.07
N LEU A 116 5.73 -5.99 4.98
CA LEU A 116 6.11 -7.26 5.61
C LEU A 116 7.50 -7.12 6.23
N PRO A 117 7.84 -7.89 7.28
CA PRO A 117 9.16 -7.81 7.87
C PRO A 117 10.23 -8.40 6.93
N PRO A 118 11.50 -7.95 7.01
CA PRO A 118 12.58 -8.43 6.13
C PRO A 118 12.86 -9.94 6.19
N ASP A 119 12.50 -10.60 7.29
CA ASP A 119 12.66 -12.04 7.51
C ASP A 119 11.41 -12.86 7.12
N ASP A 120 10.37 -12.23 6.60
CA ASP A 120 9.22 -12.93 6.02
C ASP A 120 9.68 -13.76 4.82
N LYS A 121 9.31 -15.04 4.78
CA LYS A 121 9.71 -15.96 3.70
C LYS A 121 9.29 -15.47 2.32
N ARG A 122 8.19 -14.73 2.23
CA ARG A 122 7.69 -14.13 0.98
C ARG A 122 8.57 -12.99 0.52
N VAL A 123 9.11 -12.21 1.46
CA VAL A 123 10.10 -11.16 1.18
C VAL A 123 11.42 -11.77 0.74
N ILE A 124 11.92 -12.78 1.46
CA ILE A 124 13.19 -13.44 1.11
C ILE A 124 13.14 -14.07 -0.29
N GLY A 125 11.99 -14.57 -0.71
CA GLY A 125 11.81 -15.19 -2.02
C GLY A 125 11.58 -14.22 -3.19
N THR A 126 11.33 -12.94 -2.90
CA THR A 126 11.09 -11.88 -3.90
C THR A 126 12.37 -11.07 -4.10
#